data_AF-A0A8I1N756-F1
#
_entry.id   AF-A0A8I1N756-F1
#
_cell.length_a   1.000
_cell.length_b   1.000
_cell.length_c   1.000
_cell.angle_alpha   90.00
_cell.angle_beta   90.00
_cell.angle_gamma   90.00
#
_symmetry.space_group_name_H-M   'P 1'
#
loop_
_entity.id
_entity.type
_entity.pdbx_description
1 polymer ?
#
loop_
_entity_poly.entity_id
_entity_poly.type
_entity_poly.pdbx_seq_one_letter_code
_entity_poly.pdbx_strand_id
1 'polypeptide(L)'
;MRAEIPPRSGVAFELRAGQRLRVIDPRGEQVSDLIAFNRDDTQEYLSSGRTLDYASRLFLTTDDILYSNRSTPMFRIGEDRVRRHDFLLTPCSAATFRIIYGHEHPHRGCHGNLSEALAPFGIAPDQIPVTFNIFMNVDVNGETGEIAVRPPRSKAGDYVDLVAQMDLIVGLTACSAEQSNNYSFKPIDYEVFDD
;
A
#
# COMPACT_ATOMS: atom_id res chain seq x y z
N MET A 1 -4.65 -16.29 -11.04
CA MET A 1 -3.35 -16.30 -11.76
C MET A 1 -2.44 -15.32 -11.06
N ARG A 2 -1.18 -15.71 -10.79
CA ARG A 2 -0.19 -14.83 -10.16
C ARG A 2 0.40 -13.88 -11.18
N ALA A 3 0.44 -12.60 -10.85
CA ALA A 3 1.05 -11.54 -11.64
C ALA A 3 2.19 -10.90 -10.84
N GLU A 4 3.25 -10.50 -11.54
CA GLU A 4 4.42 -9.82 -10.97
C GLU A 4 4.36 -8.33 -11.29
N ILE A 5 4.64 -7.50 -10.29
CA ILE A 5 4.87 -6.06 -10.41
C ILE A 5 6.39 -5.85 -10.39
N PRO A 6 7.00 -5.44 -11.51
CA PRO A 6 8.44 -5.18 -11.56
C PRO A 6 8.90 -4.13 -10.54
N PRO A 7 10.16 -4.20 -10.06
CA PRO A 7 10.69 -3.21 -9.12
C PRO A 7 10.48 -1.79 -9.61
N ARG A 8 10.01 -0.90 -8.72
CA ARG A 8 9.75 0.52 -9.01
C ARG A 8 8.68 0.77 -10.07
N SER A 9 7.70 -0.11 -10.19
CA SER A 9 6.52 0.09 -11.03
C SER A 9 5.21 -0.04 -10.24
N GLY A 10 4.08 0.17 -10.91
CA GLY A 10 2.76 0.00 -10.34
C GLY A 10 1.78 -0.55 -11.36
N VAL A 11 0.69 -1.12 -10.85
CA VAL A 11 -0.44 -1.66 -11.61
C VAL A 11 -1.73 -1.16 -10.99
N ALA A 12 -2.80 -1.17 -11.78
CA ALA A 12 -4.14 -0.97 -11.27
C ALA A 12 -5.12 -1.93 -11.93
N PHE A 13 -6.14 -2.35 -11.18
CA PHE A 13 -7.12 -3.34 -11.61
C PHE A 13 -8.40 -3.23 -10.79
N GLU A 14 -9.49 -3.78 -11.30
CA GLU A 14 -10.74 -3.91 -10.55
C GLU A 14 -10.71 -5.15 -9.65
N LEU A 15 -11.34 -5.03 -8.48
CA LEU A 15 -11.55 -6.12 -7.52
C LEU A 15 -13.00 -6.07 -7.04
N ARG A 16 -13.76 -7.13 -7.30
CA ARG A 16 -15.18 -7.23 -6.95
C ARG A 16 -15.37 -7.51 -5.47
N ALA A 17 -16.49 -7.08 -4.91
CA ALA A 17 -16.91 -7.43 -3.56
C ALA A 17 -16.83 -8.95 -3.33
N GLY A 18 -16.27 -9.34 -2.19
CA GLY A 18 -16.04 -10.74 -1.82
C GLY A 18 -14.76 -11.37 -2.40
N GLN A 19 -14.16 -10.81 -3.46
CA GLN A 19 -12.88 -11.33 -3.95
C GLN A 19 -11.76 -11.09 -2.94
N ARG A 20 -10.80 -12.02 -2.92
CA ARG A 20 -9.58 -11.91 -2.11
C ARG A 20 -8.41 -11.50 -2.98
N LEU A 21 -7.73 -10.43 -2.60
CA LEU A 21 -6.42 -10.03 -3.10
C LEU A 21 -5.34 -10.54 -2.15
N ARG A 22 -4.41 -11.36 -2.66
CA ARG A 22 -3.18 -11.70 -1.96
C ARG A 22 -2.04 -10.86 -2.51
N VAL A 23 -1.31 -10.16 -1.63
CA VAL A 23 -0.06 -9.46 -1.96
C VAL A 23 1.09 -10.22 -1.36
N ILE A 24 2.09 -10.55 -2.17
CA ILE A 24 3.19 -11.46 -1.85
C ILE A 24 4.50 -10.70 -2.02
N ASP A 25 5.40 -10.85 -1.06
CA ASP A 25 6.79 -10.45 -1.20
C ASP A 25 7.63 -11.66 -1.64
N PRO A 26 7.87 -11.87 -2.95
CA PRO A 26 8.53 -13.08 -3.45
C PRO A 26 10.00 -13.19 -3.03
N ARG A 27 10.64 -12.07 -2.67
CA ARG A 27 12.09 -12.02 -2.39
C ARG A 27 12.45 -11.48 -1.00
N GLY A 28 11.44 -11.12 -0.20
CA GLY A 28 11.60 -10.55 1.13
C GLY A 28 12.03 -9.09 1.09
N GLU A 29 11.71 -8.36 2.15
CA GLU A 29 12.05 -6.97 2.36
C GLU A 29 11.67 -5.97 1.25
N GLN A 30 10.59 -6.23 0.50
CA GLN A 30 10.01 -5.28 -0.45
C GLN A 30 8.67 -4.77 0.05
N VAL A 31 8.50 -3.45 0.08
CA VAL A 31 7.24 -2.77 0.44
C VAL A 31 6.34 -2.62 -0.80
N SER A 32 5.03 -2.70 -0.56
CA SER A 32 4.02 -2.42 -1.57
C SER A 32 3.04 -1.35 -1.09
N ASP A 33 2.98 -0.22 -1.79
CA ASP A 33 1.97 0.79 -1.51
C ASP A 33 0.65 0.36 -2.17
N LEU A 34 -0.42 0.25 -1.37
CA LEU A 34 -1.78 -0.03 -1.82
C LEU A 34 -2.69 1.19 -1.63
N ILE A 35 -3.45 1.52 -2.67
CA ILE A 35 -4.60 2.41 -2.58
C ILE A 35 -5.82 1.72 -3.20
N ALA A 36 -7.02 2.05 -2.74
CA ALA A 36 -8.24 1.63 -3.38
C ALA A 36 -9.27 2.75 -3.43
N PHE A 37 -10.13 2.69 -4.44
CA PHE A 37 -11.24 3.59 -4.67
C PHE A 37 -12.50 2.75 -4.87
N ASN A 38 -13.66 3.28 -4.47
CA ASN A 38 -14.93 2.70 -4.86
C ASN A 38 -15.03 2.74 -6.40
N ARG A 39 -15.35 1.59 -7.01
CA ARG A 39 -15.45 1.45 -8.47
C ARG A 39 -16.44 2.42 -9.10
N ASP A 40 -17.55 2.68 -8.42
CA ASP A 40 -18.67 3.47 -8.95
C ASP A 40 -18.62 4.95 -8.50
N ASP A 41 -17.72 5.30 -7.56
CA ASP A 41 -17.48 6.68 -7.12
C ASP A 41 -16.04 6.86 -6.63
N THR A 42 -15.16 7.35 -7.51
CA THR A 42 -13.74 7.56 -7.19
C THR A 42 -13.48 8.69 -6.18
N GLN A 43 -14.50 9.39 -5.70
CA GLN A 43 -14.38 10.32 -4.57
C GLN A 43 -14.46 9.60 -3.22
N GLU A 44 -14.86 8.33 -3.22
CA GLU A 44 -14.74 7.43 -2.08
C GLU A 44 -13.47 6.58 -2.22
N TYR A 45 -12.56 6.74 -1.26
CA TYR A 45 -11.21 6.16 -1.34
C TYR A 45 -10.75 5.67 0.02
N LEU A 46 -9.79 4.74 0.02
CA LEU A 46 -9.19 4.13 1.19
C LEU A 46 -8.51 5.18 2.08
N SER A 47 -8.88 5.21 3.37
CA SER A 47 -8.52 6.28 4.31
C SER A 47 -7.73 5.76 5.51
N SER A 48 -6.51 6.25 5.66
CA SER A 48 -5.69 6.02 6.87
C SER A 48 -6.38 6.56 8.11
N GLY A 49 -6.82 7.83 8.09
CA GLY A 49 -7.40 8.50 9.24
C GLY A 49 -8.62 7.76 9.81
N ARG A 50 -9.58 7.36 8.97
CA ARG A 50 -10.75 6.59 9.42
C ARG A 50 -10.36 5.23 9.97
N THR A 51 -9.45 4.55 9.29
CA THR A 51 -9.01 3.22 9.68
C THR A 51 -8.31 3.22 11.04
N LEU A 52 -7.35 4.12 11.24
CA LEU A 52 -6.58 4.21 12.48
C LEU A 52 -7.44 4.69 13.66
N ASP A 53 -8.37 5.62 13.43
CA ASP A 53 -9.34 6.09 14.44
C ASP A 53 -10.17 4.92 14.97
N TYR A 54 -10.79 4.14 14.07
CA TYR A 54 -11.66 3.03 14.46
C TYR A 54 -10.91 1.82 15.01
N ALA A 55 -9.72 1.53 14.50
CA ALA A 55 -8.87 0.48 15.06
C ALA A 55 -8.27 0.89 16.41
N SER A 56 -8.14 2.20 16.68
CA SER A 56 -7.46 2.76 17.85
C SER A 56 -6.05 2.21 18.07
N ARG A 57 -5.34 1.91 16.96
CA ARG A 57 -3.94 1.45 16.94
C ARG A 57 -3.30 1.66 15.57
N LEU A 58 -1.97 1.68 15.54
CA LEU A 58 -1.19 1.91 14.32
C LEU A 58 -0.95 0.66 13.48
N PHE A 59 -0.62 -0.46 14.14
CA PHE A 59 -0.28 -1.68 13.43
C PHE A 59 -1.56 -2.46 13.20
N LEU A 60 -1.97 -2.62 11.94
CA LEU A 60 -3.13 -3.40 11.51
C LEU A 60 -2.68 -4.79 11.05
N THR A 61 -3.54 -5.78 11.20
CA THR A 61 -3.27 -7.19 10.84
C THR A 61 -4.58 -7.95 10.67
N THR A 62 -4.53 -9.29 10.59
CA THR A 62 -5.69 -10.18 10.46
C THR A 62 -6.90 -9.73 11.28
N ASP A 63 -8.06 -9.77 10.62
CA ASP A 63 -9.40 -9.37 11.10
C ASP A 63 -9.64 -7.85 11.21
N ASP A 64 -8.63 -6.99 11.07
CA ASP A 64 -8.85 -5.55 10.97
C ASP A 64 -9.59 -5.15 9.68
N ILE A 65 -10.32 -4.05 9.75
CA ILE A 65 -11.05 -3.48 8.63
C ILE A 65 -10.35 -2.20 8.19
N LEU A 66 -10.12 -2.07 6.88
CA LEU A 66 -9.65 -0.85 6.25
C LEU A 66 -10.86 -0.10 5.68
N TYR A 67 -10.99 1.17 6.06
CA TYR A 67 -12.19 1.99 5.78
C TYR A 67 -11.93 3.04 4.71
N SER A 68 -13.00 3.40 3.99
CA SER A 68 -13.01 4.55 3.10
C SER A 68 -13.02 5.86 3.89
N ASN A 69 -12.78 6.98 3.21
CA ASN A 69 -12.96 8.35 3.73
C ASN A 69 -14.40 8.63 4.21
N ARG A 70 -15.38 7.83 3.75
CA ARG A 70 -16.80 7.88 4.15
C ARG A 70 -17.17 6.84 5.21
N SER A 71 -16.17 6.19 5.81
CA SER A 71 -16.35 5.19 6.87
C SER A 71 -17.04 3.90 6.40
N THR A 72 -17.01 3.61 5.09
CA THR A 72 -17.47 2.34 4.53
C THR A 72 -16.30 1.33 4.57
N PRO A 73 -16.50 0.08 5.03
CA PRO A 73 -15.49 -0.96 4.89
C PRO A 73 -15.09 -1.16 3.42
N MET A 74 -13.80 -1.12 3.12
CA MET A 74 -13.26 -1.42 1.78
C MET A 74 -12.54 -2.76 1.76
N PHE A 75 -11.77 -3.06 2.81
CA PHE A 75 -11.12 -4.36 2.96
C PHE A 75 -11.29 -4.90 4.37
N ARG A 76 -11.33 -6.23 4.48
CA ARG A 76 -11.01 -6.94 5.72
C ARG A 76 -9.66 -7.64 5.52
N ILE A 77 -8.72 -7.46 6.44
CA ILE A 77 -7.44 -8.17 6.39
C ILE A 77 -7.70 -9.64 6.73
N GLY A 78 -7.33 -10.53 5.82
CA GLY A 78 -7.36 -11.98 6.01
C GLY A 78 -6.09 -12.48 6.67
N GLU A 79 -5.54 -13.58 6.16
CA GLU A 79 -4.28 -14.11 6.66
C GLU A 79 -3.12 -13.14 6.41
N ASP A 80 -2.35 -12.87 7.46
CA ASP A 80 -1.21 -11.96 7.42
C ASP A 80 0.01 -12.61 8.09
N ARG A 81 1.03 -12.87 7.27
CA ARG A 81 2.29 -13.51 7.69
C ARG A 81 3.28 -12.54 8.35
N VAL A 82 3.14 -11.24 8.10
CA VAL A 82 4.13 -10.22 8.48
C VAL A 82 3.68 -9.40 9.68
N ARG A 83 2.38 -9.07 9.77
CA ARG A 83 1.76 -8.34 10.89
C ARG A 83 2.39 -6.99 11.17
N ARG A 84 3.00 -6.40 10.13
CA ARG A 84 3.69 -5.12 10.19
C ARG A 84 3.50 -4.41 8.86
N HIS A 85 2.65 -3.41 8.90
CA HIS A 85 2.29 -2.53 7.80
C HIS A 85 2.27 -1.11 8.34
N ASP A 86 2.48 -0.13 7.47
CA ASP A 86 2.34 1.28 7.82
C ASP A 86 1.10 1.87 7.14
N PHE A 87 0.46 2.81 7.80
CA PHE A 87 -0.63 3.58 7.21
C PHE A 87 -0.51 5.08 7.57
N LEU A 88 0.69 5.54 7.92
CA LEU A 88 0.98 6.92 8.29
C LEU A 88 1.63 7.69 7.15
N LEU A 89 2.54 7.04 6.42
CA LEU A 89 3.40 7.71 5.46
C LEU A 89 2.78 7.72 4.06
N THR A 90 2.89 8.85 3.39
CA THR A 90 2.45 9.02 2.00
C THR A 90 3.30 8.21 1.03
N PRO A 91 2.76 7.80 -0.14
CA PRO A 91 3.54 7.13 -1.16
C PRO A 91 4.73 7.99 -1.59
N CYS A 92 5.91 7.37 -1.73
CA CYS A 92 7.11 8.13 -2.08
C CYS A 92 6.96 8.84 -3.44
N SER A 93 7.58 9.99 -3.60
CA SER A 93 7.50 10.83 -4.80
C SER A 93 8.88 11.37 -5.19
N ALA A 94 8.97 11.96 -6.39
CA ALA A 94 10.17 12.69 -6.78
C ALA A 94 10.52 13.84 -5.81
N ALA A 95 9.51 14.42 -5.14
CA ALA A 95 9.73 15.39 -4.07
C ALA A 95 10.29 14.73 -2.81
N THR A 96 9.80 13.55 -2.42
CA THR A 96 10.35 12.75 -1.31
C THR A 96 11.84 12.49 -1.51
N PHE A 97 12.25 12.05 -2.70
CA PHE A 97 13.65 11.77 -3.00
C PHE A 97 14.54 13.01 -2.98
N ARG A 98 14.02 14.18 -3.38
CA ARG A 98 14.74 15.45 -3.23
C ARG A 98 14.88 15.87 -1.77
N ILE A 99 13.77 15.87 -1.03
CA ILE A 99 13.69 16.45 0.32
C ILE A 99 14.37 15.56 1.37
N ILE A 100 14.12 14.25 1.32
CA ILE A 100 14.55 13.31 2.36
C ILE A 100 15.88 12.65 2.00
N TYR A 101 16.07 12.28 0.73
CA TYR A 101 17.24 11.53 0.28
C TYR A 101 18.32 12.41 -0.36
N GLY A 102 18.02 13.68 -0.64
CA GLY A 102 18.98 14.61 -1.25
C GLY A 102 19.30 14.33 -2.72
N HIS A 103 18.43 13.62 -3.45
CA HIS A 103 18.67 13.31 -4.86
C HIS A 103 18.58 14.58 -5.73
N GLU A 104 19.62 14.89 -6.49
CA GLU A 104 19.61 16.00 -7.47
C GLU A 104 18.69 15.70 -8.67
N HIS A 105 18.70 14.44 -9.12
CA HIS A 105 17.89 13.94 -10.23
C HIS A 105 17.00 12.79 -9.76
N PRO A 106 15.88 13.09 -9.08
CA PRO A 106 15.04 12.06 -8.51
C PRO A 106 14.38 11.21 -9.60
N HIS A 107 14.33 9.91 -9.39
CA HIS A 107 13.49 9.02 -10.19
C HIS A 107 12.01 9.13 -9.77
N ARG A 108 11.16 8.43 -10.51
CA ARG A 108 9.74 8.30 -10.18
C ARG A 108 9.58 7.50 -8.87
N GLY A 109 8.67 7.97 -8.01
CA GLY A 109 8.25 7.26 -6.80
C GLY A 109 6.89 6.57 -6.96
N CYS A 110 6.44 5.90 -5.90
CA CYS A 110 5.13 5.23 -5.87
C CYS A 110 3.97 6.13 -6.25
N HIS A 111 3.97 7.40 -5.83
CA HIS A 111 2.92 8.35 -6.21
C HIS A 111 2.81 8.50 -7.73
N GLY A 112 3.96 8.58 -8.43
CA GLY A 112 4.00 8.65 -9.89
C GLY A 112 3.71 7.31 -10.58
N ASN A 113 4.02 6.18 -9.93
CA ASN A 113 3.69 4.84 -10.43
C ASN A 113 2.18 4.59 -10.34
N LEU A 114 1.57 4.94 -9.20
CA LEU A 114 0.12 4.88 -8.99
C LEU A 114 -0.60 5.86 -9.92
N SER A 115 -0.08 7.08 -10.10
CA SER A 115 -0.66 8.07 -11.02
C SER A 115 -0.76 7.53 -12.45
N GLU A 116 0.29 6.88 -12.96
CA GLU A 116 0.25 6.27 -14.30
C GLU A 116 -0.71 5.08 -14.35
N ALA A 117 -0.64 4.20 -13.36
CA ALA A 117 -1.46 2.99 -13.32
C ALA A 117 -2.96 3.29 -13.20
N LEU A 118 -3.33 4.31 -12.42
CA LEU A 118 -4.73 4.68 -12.15
C LEU A 118 -5.32 5.65 -13.18
N ALA A 119 -4.52 6.25 -14.05
CA ALA A 119 -4.99 7.17 -15.08
C ALA A 119 -6.09 6.59 -16.01
N PRO A 120 -6.03 5.31 -16.44
CA PRO A 120 -7.11 4.70 -17.24
C PRO A 120 -8.47 4.65 -16.53
N PHE A 121 -8.48 4.74 -15.20
CA PHE A 121 -9.70 4.78 -14.39
C PHE A 121 -10.18 6.21 -14.10
N GLY A 122 -9.54 7.24 -14.69
CA GLY A 122 -9.91 8.64 -14.50
C GLY A 122 -9.48 9.24 -13.16
N ILE A 123 -8.60 8.57 -12.41
CA ILE A 123 -8.11 9.03 -11.12
C ILE A 123 -6.88 9.91 -11.34
N ALA A 124 -6.97 11.16 -10.92
CA ALA A 124 -5.90 12.15 -11.02
C ALA A 124 -4.85 11.97 -9.91
N PRO A 125 -3.60 12.43 -10.12
CA PRO A 125 -2.53 12.34 -9.12
C PRO A 125 -2.89 12.95 -7.75
N ASP A 126 -3.64 14.05 -7.73
CA ASP A 126 -4.04 14.74 -6.48
C ASP A 126 -5.12 14.00 -5.69
N GLN A 127 -5.77 12.99 -6.31
CA GLN A 127 -6.74 12.12 -5.63
C GLN A 127 -6.07 10.97 -4.87
N ILE A 128 -4.76 10.75 -5.02
CA ILE A 128 -4.03 9.67 -4.35
C ILE A 128 -3.61 10.14 -2.95
N PRO A 129 -4.21 9.62 -1.86
CA PRO A 129 -3.91 10.03 -0.50
C PRO A 129 -2.74 9.20 0.07
N VAL A 130 -2.66 9.11 1.40
CA VAL A 130 -1.83 8.13 2.11
C VAL A 130 -2.25 6.71 1.70
N THR A 131 -1.27 5.89 1.32
CA THR A 131 -1.43 4.49 0.95
C THR A 131 -1.34 3.58 2.17
N PHE A 132 -1.97 2.40 2.10
CA PHE A 132 -1.68 1.31 3.02
C PHE A 132 -0.37 0.65 2.58
N ASN A 133 0.70 0.88 3.32
CA ASN A 133 2.07 0.50 2.98
C ASN A 133 2.34 -0.92 3.49
N ILE A 134 2.03 -1.90 2.65
CA ILE A 134 2.13 -3.32 2.96
C ILE A 134 3.61 -3.69 3.19
N PHE A 135 3.88 -4.41 4.29
CA PHE A 135 5.20 -4.85 4.76
C PHE A 135 6.13 -3.74 5.27
N MET A 136 5.73 -2.46 5.17
CA MET A 136 6.55 -1.35 5.63
C MET A 136 6.67 -1.36 7.17
N ASN A 137 7.89 -1.24 7.65
CA ASN A 137 8.21 -1.28 9.08
C ASN A 137 8.54 0.13 9.61
N VAL A 138 7.53 0.82 10.13
CA VAL A 138 7.66 2.17 10.69
C VAL A 138 7.51 2.13 12.20
N ASP A 139 8.48 2.67 12.95
CA ASP A 139 8.37 2.89 14.39
C ASP A 139 7.92 4.33 14.68
N VAL A 140 7.15 4.51 15.75
CA VAL A 140 6.82 5.82 16.31
C VAL A 140 7.28 5.85 17.76
N ASN A 141 8.12 6.82 18.12
CA ASN A 141 8.53 7.04 19.50
C ASN A 141 7.34 7.60 20.30
N GLY A 142 6.92 6.90 21.37
CA GLY A 142 5.76 7.29 22.17
C GLY A 142 5.92 8.56 23.01
N GLU A 143 7.16 9.03 23.22
CA GLU A 143 7.46 10.25 23.97
C GLU A 143 7.66 11.45 23.05
N THR A 144 8.47 11.29 21.99
CA THR A 144 8.85 12.40 21.09
C THR A 144 7.98 12.52 19.85
N GLY A 145 7.23 11.46 19.49
CA GLY A 145 6.50 11.37 18.22
C GLY A 145 7.40 11.15 17.00
N GLU A 146 8.70 10.91 17.18
CA GLU A 146 9.63 10.66 16.08
C GLU A 146 9.21 9.41 15.28
N ILE A 147 9.20 9.54 13.96
CA ILE A 147 8.90 8.46 13.03
C ILE A 147 10.20 7.93 12.43
N ALA A 148 10.45 6.63 12.54
CA ALA A 148 11.63 5.99 11.98
C ALA A 148 11.27 4.83 11.05
N VAL A 149 11.74 4.90 9.80
CA VAL A 149 11.65 3.78 8.86
C VAL A 149 12.74 2.76 9.18
N ARG A 150 12.34 1.50 9.33
CA ARG A 150 13.21 0.35 9.63
C ARG A 150 13.20 -0.63 8.47
N PRO A 151 14.20 -1.54 8.39
CA PRO A 151 14.14 -2.66 7.45
C PRO A 151 12.80 -3.42 7.61
N PRO A 152 12.13 -3.77 6.51
CA PRO A 152 10.92 -4.58 6.56
C PRO A 152 11.15 -5.92 7.28
N ARG A 153 10.07 -6.52 7.76
CA ARG A 153 10.11 -7.83 8.45
C ARG A 153 9.73 -9.00 7.54
N SER A 154 9.26 -8.72 6.32
CA SER A 154 8.84 -9.73 5.36
C SER A 154 10.02 -10.59 4.92
N LYS A 155 9.78 -11.89 4.83
CA LYS A 155 10.68 -12.88 4.24
C LYS A 155 10.16 -13.28 2.87
N ALA A 156 11.02 -13.90 2.06
CA ALA A 156 10.64 -14.41 0.76
C ALA A 156 9.45 -15.38 0.88
N GLY A 157 8.37 -15.08 0.16
CA GLY A 157 7.13 -15.85 0.15
C GLY A 157 6.10 -15.42 1.20
N ASP A 158 6.43 -14.48 2.09
CA ASP A 158 5.43 -13.90 2.99
C ASP A 158 4.37 -13.13 2.20
N TYR A 159 3.16 -13.10 2.75
CA TYR A 159 2.01 -12.46 2.11
C TYR A 159 1.03 -11.89 3.13
N VAL A 160 0.14 -11.04 2.62
CA VAL A 160 -1.09 -10.60 3.27
C VAL A 160 -2.28 -10.79 2.32
N ASP A 161 -3.39 -11.25 2.86
CA ASP A 161 -4.67 -11.34 2.17
C ASP A 161 -5.59 -10.17 2.54
N LEU A 162 -6.30 -9.63 1.56
CA LEU A 162 -7.26 -8.55 1.70
C LEU A 162 -8.56 -8.96 0.99
N VAL A 163 -9.66 -9.06 1.74
CA VAL A 163 -10.97 -9.41 1.19
C VAL A 163 -11.75 -8.13 0.92
N ALA A 164 -12.10 -7.90 -0.34
CA ALA A 164 -12.86 -6.73 -0.77
C ALA A 164 -14.26 -6.75 -0.15
N GLN A 165 -14.64 -5.64 0.48
CA GLN A 165 -15.97 -5.46 1.10
C GLN A 165 -16.96 -4.74 0.17
N MET A 166 -16.48 -4.30 -0.99
CA MET A 166 -17.25 -3.64 -2.05
C MET A 166 -16.49 -3.79 -3.38
N ASP A 167 -17.08 -3.32 -4.48
CA ASP A 167 -16.38 -3.25 -5.76
C ASP A 167 -15.37 -2.09 -5.75
N LEU A 168 -14.12 -2.40 -6.11
CA LEU A 168 -12.97 -1.52 -5.94
C LEU A 168 -12.16 -1.38 -7.22
N ILE A 169 -11.57 -0.20 -7.39
CA ILE A 169 -10.39 0.01 -8.24
C ILE A 169 -9.18 0.04 -7.31
N VAL A 170 -8.24 -0.88 -7.50
CA VAL A 170 -7.04 -1.03 -6.66
C VAL A 170 -5.82 -0.56 -7.43
N GLY A 171 -4.98 0.26 -6.80
CA GLY A 171 -3.63 0.58 -7.24
C GLY A 171 -2.61 -0.09 -6.32
N LEU A 172 -1.61 -0.76 -6.89
CA LEU A 172 -0.58 -1.50 -6.15
C LEU A 172 0.80 -1.24 -6.77
N THR A 173 1.85 -1.17 -5.94
CA THR A 173 3.21 -0.89 -6.42
C THR A 173 4.25 -1.87 -5.88
N ALA A 174 5.38 -1.96 -6.56
CA ALA A 174 6.64 -2.35 -5.93
C ALA A 174 7.38 -1.04 -5.57
N CYS A 175 7.48 -0.75 -4.28
CA CYS A 175 7.93 0.53 -3.76
C CYS A 175 9.31 0.97 -4.30
N SER A 176 9.46 2.28 -4.51
CA SER A 176 10.67 2.89 -5.08
C SER A 176 11.59 3.56 -4.06
N ALA A 177 11.30 3.48 -2.76
CA ALA A 177 12.10 4.14 -1.73
C ALA A 177 13.21 3.25 -1.17
N GLU A 178 14.45 3.74 -1.10
CA GLU A 178 15.59 2.96 -0.66
C GLU A 178 15.43 2.48 0.78
N GLN A 179 15.22 3.40 1.73
CA GLN A 179 15.15 3.06 3.16
C GLN A 179 14.01 2.08 3.46
N SER A 180 12.86 2.26 2.80
CA SER A 180 11.70 1.39 2.97
C SER A 180 11.94 -0.04 2.50
N ASN A 181 12.83 -0.25 1.52
CA ASN A 181 13.08 -1.57 0.89
C ASN A 181 14.45 -2.15 1.28
N ASN A 182 14.99 -1.75 2.44
CA ASN A 182 16.33 -2.14 2.88
C ASN A 182 17.40 -1.94 1.79
N TYR A 183 17.30 -0.81 1.07
CA TYR A 183 18.22 -0.37 0.01
C TYR A 183 18.31 -1.30 -1.21
N SER A 184 17.30 -2.17 -1.43
CA SER A 184 17.26 -3.07 -2.59
C SER A 184 15.86 -3.15 -3.18
N PHE A 185 15.71 -2.79 -4.46
CA PHE A 185 14.42 -2.85 -5.15
C PHE A 185 14.17 -4.24 -5.74
N LYS A 186 13.05 -4.84 -5.37
CA LYS A 186 12.63 -6.20 -5.72
C LYS A 186 11.17 -6.17 -6.23
N PRO A 187 10.69 -7.21 -6.91
CA PRO A 187 9.30 -7.27 -7.35
C PRO A 187 8.33 -7.52 -6.19
N ILE A 188 7.06 -7.22 -6.43
CA ILE A 188 5.92 -7.65 -5.62
C ILE A 188 5.03 -8.52 -6.51
N ASP A 189 4.52 -9.62 -5.97
CA ASP A 189 3.53 -10.43 -6.70
C ASP A 189 2.14 -10.25 -6.10
N TYR A 190 1.12 -10.46 -6.92
CA TYR A 190 -0.25 -10.49 -6.44
C TYR A 190 -1.10 -11.56 -7.13
N GLU A 191 -2.12 -12.02 -6.41
CA GLU A 191 -3.11 -12.98 -6.88
C GLU A 191 -4.52 -12.53 -6.47
N VAL A 192 -5.47 -12.66 -7.39
CA VAL A 192 -6.90 -12.45 -7.12
C VAL A 192 -7.61 -13.79 -7.15
N PHE A 193 -8.38 -14.06 -6.10
CA PHE A 193 -9.21 -15.25 -5.95
C PHE A 193 -10.69 -14.86 -6.03
N ASP A 194 -11.43 -15.61 -6.84
CA ASP A 194 -12.88 -15.71 -6.72
C ASP A 194 -13.14 -16.70 -5.58
N ASP A 195 -13.64 -16.20 -4.44
CA ASP A 195 -14.14 -17.07 -3.36
C ASP A 195 -15.54 -17.61 -3.72
#